data_AF-A0A814VF22-F1
#
_entry.id   AF-A0A814VF22-F1
#
_cell.length_a   1.000
_cell.length_b   1.000
_cell.length_c   1.000
_cell.angle_alpha   90.00
_cell.angle_beta   90.00
_cell.angle_gamma   90.00
#
_symmetry.space_group_name_H-M   'P 1'
#
loop_
_entity.id
_entity.type
_entity.pdbx_description
1 polymer ?
#
loop_
_entity_poly.entity_id
_entity_poly.type
_entity_poly.pdbx_seq_one_letter_code
_entity_poly.pdbx_strand_id
1 'polypeptide(L)'
;MSSNSAVPELDKDTLFLKSWHTYRQILAENYNQHETLFSKLPDYINSKLKEPFSLLDLGCGDAAYLTKLFHEHNIWRRIISYTGVDLSSEAMKIGEENITGKIIYGYC
;
A
#
# COMPACT_ATOMS: atom_id res chain seq x y z
N MET A 1 -16.78 -1.44 -49.99
CA MET A 1 -15.54 -1.86 -49.31
C MET A 1 -15.46 -1.05 -48.02
N SER A 2 -15.95 -1.60 -46.91
CA SER A 2 -15.89 -0.93 -45.61
C SER A 2 -14.69 -1.48 -44.86
N SER A 3 -13.63 -0.67 -44.75
CA SER A 3 -12.44 -0.98 -43.96
C SER A 3 -12.80 -0.92 -42.48
N ASN A 4 -12.81 -2.10 -41.85
CA ASN A 4 -12.98 -2.27 -40.42
C ASN A 4 -11.69 -1.79 -39.74
N SER A 5 -11.72 -0.60 -39.13
CA SER A 5 -10.62 -0.08 -38.32
C SER A 5 -10.56 -0.91 -37.02
N ALA A 6 -9.63 -1.87 -36.98
CA ALA A 6 -9.34 -2.64 -35.79
C ALA A 6 -8.90 -1.68 -34.67
N VAL A 7 -9.72 -1.56 -33.63
CA VAL A 7 -9.32 -0.94 -32.37
C VAL A 7 -8.18 -1.78 -31.82
N PRO A 8 -6.99 -1.22 -31.51
CA PRO A 8 -5.92 -2.00 -30.91
C PRO A 8 -6.43 -2.56 -29.59
N GLU A 9 -6.48 -3.88 -29.47
CA GLU A 9 -6.78 -4.56 -28.23
C GLU A 9 -5.61 -4.25 -27.28
N LEU A 10 -5.79 -3.23 -26.45
CA LEU A 10 -4.82 -2.89 -25.41
C LEU A 10 -4.68 -4.10 -24.50
N ASP A 11 -3.44 -4.56 -24.34
CA ASP A 11 -3.10 -5.61 -23.41
C ASP A 11 -3.68 -5.26 -22.02
N LYS A 12 -4.28 -6.27 -21.37
CA LYS A 12 -4.99 -6.11 -20.11
C LYS A 12 -4.09 -5.55 -19.01
N ASP A 13 -2.81 -5.90 -19.02
CA ASP A 13 -1.81 -5.41 -18.07
C ASP A 13 -1.49 -3.94 -18.34
N THR A 14 -1.36 -3.51 -19.60
CA THR A 14 -1.19 -2.07 -19.93
C THR A 14 -2.45 -1.26 -19.61
N LEU A 15 -3.64 -1.78 -19.89
CA LEU A 15 -4.91 -1.12 -19.55
C LEU A 15 -5.05 -1.01 -18.02
N PHE A 16 -4.63 -2.04 -17.30
CA PHE A 16 -4.62 -2.10 -15.85
C PHE A 16 -3.57 -1.17 -15.25
N LEU A 17 -2.32 -1.16 -15.73
CA LEU A 17 -1.26 -0.27 -15.26
C LEU A 17 -1.64 1.20 -15.47
N LYS A 18 -2.26 1.54 -16.60
CA LYS A 18 -2.83 2.88 -16.80
C LYS A 18 -3.96 3.18 -15.81
N SER A 19 -4.88 2.24 -15.61
CA SER A 19 -5.98 2.39 -14.65
C SER A 19 -5.49 2.48 -13.21
N TRP A 20 -4.43 1.76 -12.86
CA TRP A 20 -3.76 1.77 -11.57
C TRP A 20 -2.97 3.06 -11.37
N HIS A 21 -2.33 3.60 -12.41
CA HIS A 21 -1.70 4.91 -12.36
C HIS A 21 -2.73 6.03 -12.13
N THR A 22 -3.89 5.95 -12.80
CA THR A 22 -5.03 6.84 -12.55
C THR A 22 -5.61 6.63 -11.15
N TYR A 23 -5.72 5.40 -10.67
CA TYR A 23 -6.15 5.08 -9.30
C TYR A 23 -5.16 5.61 -8.26
N ARG A 24 -3.85 5.53 -8.51
CA ARG A 24 -2.78 6.14 -7.71
C ARG A 24 -2.87 7.66 -7.71
N GLN A 25 -3.25 8.28 -8.82
CA GLN A 25 -3.52 9.73 -8.86
C GLN A 25 -4.76 10.09 -8.01
N ILE A 26 -5.82 9.28 -8.04
CA ILE A 26 -7.00 9.47 -7.19
C ILE A 26 -6.67 9.25 -5.70
N LEU A 27 -5.82 8.27 -5.37
CA LEU A 27 -5.29 8.06 -4.01
C LEU A 27 -4.34 9.19 -3.58
N ALA A 28 -3.56 9.74 -4.50
CA ALA A 28 -2.67 10.89 -4.26
C ALA A 28 -3.45 12.19 -4.02
N GLU A 29 -4.70 12.28 -4.48
CA GLU A 29 -5.61 13.39 -4.19
C GLU A 29 -6.35 13.30 -2.83
N ASN A 30 -5.87 12.46 -1.90
CA ASN A 30 -6.24 12.56 -0.48
C ASN A 30 -7.71 12.21 -0.15
N TYR A 31 -8.37 11.37 -0.96
CA TYR A 31 -9.80 11.02 -0.77
C TYR A 31 -10.13 10.27 0.54
N ASN A 32 -9.15 9.73 1.27
CA ASN A 32 -9.36 8.94 2.50
C ASN A 32 -8.76 9.53 3.79
N GLN A 33 -8.24 10.77 3.76
CA GLN A 33 -7.64 11.44 4.93
C GLN A 33 -6.53 10.62 5.63
N HIS A 34 -5.80 9.77 4.90
CA HIS A 34 -4.75 8.89 5.45
C HIS A 34 -3.70 9.65 6.27
N GLU A 35 -3.32 10.85 5.82
CA GLU A 35 -2.42 11.72 6.59
C GLU A 35 -3.00 12.11 7.96
N THR A 36 -4.29 12.40 8.03
CA THR A 36 -4.94 12.79 9.29
C THR A 36 -5.13 11.58 10.20
N LEU A 37 -5.50 10.42 9.64
CA LEU A 37 -5.72 9.19 10.41
C LEU A 37 -4.41 8.65 11.01
N PHE A 38 -3.35 8.62 10.21
CA PHE A 38 -2.09 7.99 10.61
C PHE A 38 -1.08 8.95 11.23
N SER A 39 -1.25 10.28 11.15
CA SER A 39 -0.35 11.25 11.79
C SER A 39 -0.22 11.08 13.31
N LYS A 40 -1.23 10.51 13.99
CA LYS A 40 -1.19 10.23 15.43
C LYS A 40 -0.57 8.88 15.79
N LEU A 41 -0.34 8.02 14.80
CA LEU A 41 0.16 6.67 15.01
C LEU A 41 1.55 6.66 15.65
N PRO A 42 2.53 7.51 15.24
CA PRO A 42 3.83 7.56 15.91
C PRO A 42 3.73 7.91 17.39
N ASP A 43 2.90 8.89 17.76
CA ASP A 43 2.72 9.29 19.15
C ASP A 43 2.09 8.19 20.00
N TYR A 44 1.10 7.48 19.44
CA TYR A 44 0.52 6.31 20.09
C TYR A 44 1.57 5.21 20.31
N ILE A 45 2.35 4.88 19.28
CA ILE A 45 3.41 3.87 19.34
C ILE A 45 4.47 4.27 20.39
N ASN A 46 4.89 5.53 20.40
CA ASN A 46 5.88 6.05 21.36
C ASN A 46 5.39 6.07 22.80
N SER A 47 4.10 6.33 23.03
CA SER A 47 3.55 6.49 24.37
C SER A 47 2.94 5.21 24.96
N LYS A 48 2.49 4.27 24.13
CA LYS A 48 1.67 3.12 24.59
C LYS A 48 2.26 1.75 24.28
N LEU A 49 3.06 1.59 23.23
CA LEU A 49 3.56 0.27 22.86
C LEU A 49 4.89 -0.06 23.56
N LYS A 50 4.92 -1.23 24.17
CA LYS A 50 6.17 -1.84 24.65
C LYS A 50 6.99 -2.31 23.45
N GLU A 51 8.28 -2.04 23.48
CA GLU A 51 9.23 -2.43 22.44
C GLU A 51 9.97 -3.72 22.83
N PRO A 52 10.34 -4.57 21.86
CA PRO A 52 9.92 -4.54 20.45
C PRO A 52 8.53 -5.17 20.24
N PHE A 53 7.88 -4.92 19.10
CA PHE A 53 6.52 -5.40 18.81
C PHE A 53 6.38 -6.01 17.41
N SER A 54 5.30 -6.77 17.18
CA SER A 54 4.92 -7.28 15.85
C SER A 54 3.77 -6.45 15.30
N LEU A 55 3.80 -6.14 14.00
CA LEU A 55 2.77 -5.34 13.34
C LEU A 55 1.95 -6.19 12.37
N LEU A 56 0.63 -6.12 12.52
CA LEU A 56 -0.36 -6.58 11.55
C LEU A 56 -1.04 -5.36 10.93
N ASP A 57 -0.99 -5.25 9.62
CA ASP A 57 -1.50 -4.12 8.83
C ASP A 57 -2.61 -4.62 7.88
N LEU A 58 -3.86 -4.32 8.22
CA LEU A 58 -5.04 -4.81 7.50
C LEU A 58 -5.51 -3.76 6.49
N GLY A 59 -5.63 -4.13 5.23
CA GLY A 59 -5.80 -3.19 4.13
C GLY A 59 -4.51 -2.40 3.85
N CYS A 60 -3.37 -3.08 3.88
CA CYS A 60 -2.05 -2.44 3.80
C CYS A 60 -1.77 -1.75 2.46
N GLY A 61 -2.54 -2.04 1.41
CA GLY A 61 -2.31 -1.57 0.06
C GLY A 61 -0.89 -1.92 -0.40
N ASP A 62 -0.18 -0.90 -0.90
CA ASP A 62 1.22 -1.02 -1.30
C ASP A 62 2.20 -0.71 -0.15
N ALA A 63 1.72 -0.57 1.09
CA ALA A 63 2.49 -0.24 2.30
C ALA A 63 3.34 1.06 2.24
N ALA A 64 3.30 1.83 1.15
CA ALA A 64 4.25 2.92 0.91
C ALA A 64 4.14 4.03 1.97
N TYR A 65 2.91 4.37 2.34
CA TYR A 65 2.65 5.40 3.34
C TYR A 65 3.18 5.00 4.72
N LEU A 66 2.89 3.78 5.16
CA LEU A 66 3.33 3.26 6.46
C LEU A 66 4.86 3.11 6.50
N THR A 67 5.48 2.61 5.42
CA THR A 67 6.94 2.59 5.23
C THR A 67 7.55 3.96 5.45
N LYS A 68 7.06 4.98 4.76
CA LYS A 68 7.55 6.35 4.87
C LYS A 68 7.41 6.89 6.30
N LEU A 69 6.20 6.82 6.86
CA LEU A 69 5.89 7.33 8.19
C LEU A 69 6.77 6.67 9.27
N PHE A 70 6.92 5.36 9.22
CA PHE A 70 7.70 4.63 10.23
C PHE A 70 9.21 4.87 10.08
N HIS A 71 9.69 5.15 8.85
CA HIS A 71 11.08 5.54 8.64
C HIS A 71 11.34 6.95 9.21
N GLU A 72 10.48 7.92 8.92
CA GLU A 72 10.57 9.30 9.43
C GLU A 72 10.58 9.38 10.96
N HIS A 73 9.86 8.47 11.63
CA HIS A 73 9.76 8.41 13.09
C HIS A 73 10.67 7.36 13.75
N ASN A 74 11.60 6.73 13.01
CA ASN A 74 12.50 5.68 13.52
C ASN A 74 11.77 4.53 14.22
N ILE A 75 10.60 4.12 13.70
CA ILE A 75 9.76 3.06 14.28
C ILE A 75 10.17 1.69 13.75
N TRP A 76 10.69 1.57 12.53
CA TRP A 76 11.05 0.28 11.91
C TRP A 76 11.98 -0.59 12.78
N ARG A 77 12.95 0.02 13.47
CA ARG A 77 13.86 -0.67 14.40
C ARG A 77 13.17 -1.35 15.60
N ARG A 78 11.91 -1.00 15.86
CA ARG A 78 11.11 -1.50 17.00
C ARG A 78 10.22 -2.68 16.59
N ILE A 79 10.15 -2.99 15.29
CA ILE A 79 9.28 -4.01 14.72
C ILE A 79 10.07 -5.29 14.51
N ILE A 80 9.65 -6.36 15.17
CA ILE A 80 10.26 -7.70 15.02
C ILE A 80 9.78 -8.37 13.73
N SER A 81 8.51 -8.18 13.40
CA SER A 81 7.89 -8.74 12.21
C SER A 81 6.74 -7.85 11.73
N TYR A 82 6.65 -7.67 10.41
CA TYR A 82 5.54 -7.03 9.74
C TYR A 82 4.75 -8.07 8.93
N THR A 83 3.43 -8.03 9.05
CA THR A 83 2.49 -8.77 8.19
C THR A 83 1.45 -7.80 7.64
N GLY A 84 1.48 -7.57 6.33
CA GLY A 84 0.44 -6.86 5.60
C GLY A 84 -0.60 -7.83 5.06
N VAL A 85 -1.88 -7.45 5.09
CA VAL A 85 -2.98 -8.19 4.45
C VAL A 85 -3.75 -7.24 3.56
N ASP A 86 -3.91 -7.60 2.28
CA ASP A 86 -4.73 -6.83 1.34
C ASP A 86 -5.46 -7.75 0.35
N LEU A 87 -6.57 -7.26 -0.20
CA LEU A 87 -7.37 -7.95 -1.22
C LEU A 87 -6.92 -7.62 -2.66
N SER A 88 -6.03 -6.64 -2.83
CA SER A 88 -5.46 -6.24 -4.11
C SER A 88 -4.11 -6.93 -4.33
N SER A 89 -4.11 -7.97 -5.17
CA SER A 89 -2.90 -8.70 -5.52
C SER A 89 -1.85 -7.81 -6.21
N GLU A 90 -2.29 -6.74 -6.86
CA GLU A 90 -1.48 -5.80 -7.60
C GLU A 90 -0.87 -4.76 -6.68
N ALA A 91 -1.60 -4.32 -5.65
CA ALA A 91 -1.02 -3.52 -4.57
C ALA A 91 0.06 -4.32 -3.83
N MET A 92 -0.15 -5.63 -3.61
CA MET A 92 0.84 -6.49 -2.98
C MET A 92 2.15 -6.58 -3.76
N LYS A 93 2.09 -6.70 -5.10
CA LYS A 93 3.30 -6.74 -5.95
C LYS A 93 4.19 -5.51 -5.73
N ILE A 94 3.58 -4.34 -5.57
CA ILE A 94 4.29 -3.09 -5.27
C ILE A 94 4.68 -3.03 -3.79
N GLY A 95 3.82 -3.53 -2.90
CA GLY A 95 4.07 -3.54 -1.46
C GLY A 95 5.30 -4.34 -1.07
N GLU A 96 5.56 -5.46 -1.74
CA GLU A 96 6.78 -6.27 -1.53
C GLU A 96 8.07 -5.49 -1.83
N GLU A 97 8.03 -4.45 -2.67
CA GLU A 97 9.17 -3.55 -2.91
C GLU A 97 9.33 -2.47 -1.83
N ASN A 98 8.22 -2.11 -1.15
CA ASN A 98 8.19 -1.05 -0.15
C ASN A 98 8.50 -1.52 1.28
N ILE A 99 8.50 -2.83 1.54
CA ILE A 99 8.68 -3.35 2.90
C ILE A 99 9.60 -4.58 2.94
N THR A 100 10.47 -4.64 3.95
CA THR A 100 11.10 -5.90 4.35
C THR A 100 10.20 -6.60 5.37
N GLY A 101 9.25 -7.40 4.87
CA GLY A 101 8.21 -8.07 5.67
C GLY A 101 7.36 -9.01 4.82
N LYS A 102 6.38 -9.70 5.42
CA LYS A 102 5.48 -10.57 4.67
C LYS A 102 4.23 -9.78 4.28
N ILE A 103 3.81 -9.86 3.02
CA ILE A 103 2.48 -9.44 2.61
C ILE A 103 1.69 -10.67 2.19
N ILE A 104 0.43 -10.77 2.62
CA ILE A 104 -0.45 -11.92 2.41
C ILE A 104 -1.70 -11.46 1.69
N TYR A 105 -2.07 -12.20 0.64
CA TYR A 105 -3.37 -12.07 0.01
C TYR A 105 -4.42 -12.77 0.89
N GLY A 106 -5.45 -12.06 1.34
CA GLY A 106 -6.46 -12.70 2.17
C GLY A 106 -7.61 -11.80 2.62
N TYR A 107 -8.72 -12.45 2.95
CA TYR A 107 -9.85 -11.83 3.64
C TYR A 107 -9.52 -11.72 5.14
N CYS A 108 -9.80 -10.55 5.72
CA CYS A 108 -9.61 -10.28 7.15
C CYS A 108 -10.81 -10.79 7.96
#